data_AF-A0A285MWR0-F1
#
_entry.id   AF-A0A285MWR0-F1
#
_cell.length_a   1.000
_cell.length_b   1.000
_cell.length_c   1.000
_cell.angle_alpha   90.00
_cell.angle_beta   90.00
_cell.angle_gamma   90.00
#
_symmetry.space_group_name_H-M   'P 1'
#
loop_
_entity.id
_entity.type
_entity.pdbx_description
1 polymer ?
#
loop_
_entity_poly.entity_id
_entity_poly.type
_entity_poly.pdbx_seq_one_letter_code
_entity_poly.pdbx_strand_id
1 'polypeptide(L)'
;MSKKISNQDRRDFLKKSGVGALGLLAAPSVLSANEKLRAIKPDGRIRTAHIGVANMGAADLNDISSHPQVDVVALCDVDAINLSTARKKHPKARVFFDYRVMLDKMADEIDAVVVSTPDHTHAPASLMAMEKNKHVYCQKPLTHYVSESRAMKKMAQDKGLVTQMGIQVHSFYDYKLATLLIQDGIIGKVHTVHAWSPKSWGYNGAEPEGEDPVPAQLDWNLWLGTSAERPYKEGYYHPGNWRKLMDYGCGTLGDMGVHIFDTPYNALNLDVPRTIKNECREPNGYGYPENNTVTYEFPGTEYTGKSLKWIWYDGPGMPPAHEDLVLPGAKSAAKNKKSAAKTDISLDAGVAAEGQLPEQGAMFIGTKGRLLLPHFMQLPRKIVRGKYVDISKDIAKHNLGEPVRNYNSEGPKHYHQFIDACLGKDKCTAPFEYAARLTETILLGVIAGRFPNQTLHWDSEKARFAEEEANQYLEGEYRKF
;
A
#
# COMPACT_ATOMS: atom_id res chain seq x y z
N MET A 1 25.35 69.33 -1.92
CA MET A 1 24.06 69.63 -1.25
C MET A 1 23.24 68.35 -1.18
N SER A 2 22.82 67.98 0.03
CA SER A 2 22.11 66.75 0.37
C SER A 2 20.66 66.77 -0.13
N LYS A 3 20.22 65.73 -0.84
CA LYS A 3 18.78 65.47 -1.09
C LYS A 3 18.25 64.57 0.02
N LYS A 4 17.38 65.13 0.87
CA LYS A 4 16.60 64.40 1.89
C LYS A 4 15.63 63.44 1.21
N ILE A 5 15.75 62.15 1.49
CA ILE A 5 14.75 61.12 1.16
C ILE A 5 13.57 61.29 2.14
N SER A 6 12.35 61.34 1.61
CA SER A 6 11.13 61.60 2.39
C SER A 6 10.68 60.37 3.18
N ASN A 7 9.95 60.62 4.27
CA ASN A 7 9.48 59.60 5.21
C ASN A 7 8.41 58.64 4.65
N GLN A 8 7.96 58.82 3.39
CA GLN A 8 6.99 57.93 2.74
C GLN A 8 7.65 56.67 2.15
N ASP A 9 8.90 56.73 1.69
CA ASP A 9 9.59 55.57 1.10
C ASP A 9 9.97 54.47 2.12
N ARG A 10 10.08 54.84 3.41
CA ARG A 10 10.37 53.86 4.49
C ARG A 10 9.16 53.05 4.92
N ARG A 11 7.93 53.58 4.76
CA ARG A 11 6.70 52.88 5.17
C ARG A 11 6.21 51.89 4.12
N ASP A 12 6.47 52.14 2.83
CA ASP A 12 6.14 51.17 1.76
C ASP A 12 7.15 50.02 1.67
N PHE A 13 8.40 50.25 2.05
CA PHE A 13 9.38 49.16 2.19
C PHE A 13 8.98 48.19 3.32
N LEU A 14 8.59 48.72 4.49
CA LEU A 14 8.14 47.90 5.62
C LEU A 14 6.82 47.17 5.37
N LYS A 15 5.91 47.71 4.53
CA LYS A 15 4.69 46.99 4.11
C LYS A 15 4.96 45.87 3.11
N LYS A 16 6.01 45.97 2.29
CA LYS A 16 6.39 44.92 1.32
C LYS A 16 7.32 43.85 1.90
N SER A 17 7.95 44.10 3.05
CA SER A 17 8.79 43.10 3.74
C SER A 17 8.03 42.20 4.73
N GLY A 18 6.74 42.46 5.00
CA GLY A 18 5.96 41.78 6.04
C GLY A 18 5.24 40.48 5.64
N VAL A 19 5.27 40.06 4.37
CA VAL A 19 4.52 38.86 3.88
C VAL A 19 5.46 37.68 3.56
N GLY A 20 6.77 37.82 3.79
CA GLY A 20 7.78 36.84 3.34
C GLY A 20 8.49 36.01 4.41
N ALA A 21 8.06 36.00 5.68
CA ALA A 21 8.78 35.33 6.77
C ALA A 21 7.87 34.69 7.84
N LEU A 22 6.83 33.97 7.41
CA LEU A 22 5.99 33.13 8.29
C LEU A 22 6.21 31.62 8.04
N GLY A 23 7.30 31.25 7.39
CA GLY A 23 7.79 29.87 7.30
C GLY A 23 8.99 29.68 8.24
N LEU A 24 8.94 28.62 9.07
CA LEU A 24 10.00 28.11 9.97
C LEU A 24 10.09 28.66 11.40
N LEU A 25 8.96 28.94 12.06
CA LEU A 25 8.90 28.69 13.50
C LEU A 25 8.43 27.26 13.72
N ALA A 26 9.33 26.31 13.49
CA ALA A 26 9.20 24.98 14.05
C ALA A 26 9.10 25.16 15.58
N ALA A 27 7.96 24.75 16.15
CA ALA A 27 7.79 24.73 17.59
C ALA A 27 8.97 23.98 18.25
N PRO A 28 9.50 24.45 19.39
CA PRO A 28 10.60 23.77 20.10
C PRO A 28 10.32 22.29 20.40
N SER A 29 9.06 21.87 20.41
CA SER A 29 8.62 20.48 20.57
C SER A 29 9.01 19.54 19.43
N VAL A 30 9.19 20.04 18.19
CA VAL A 30 9.59 19.22 17.04
C VAL A 30 11.10 18.95 17.05
N LEU A 31 11.89 19.87 17.60
CA LEU A 31 13.33 19.69 17.78
C LEU A 31 13.66 18.80 18.99
N SER A 32 12.90 18.86 20.08
CA SER A 32 13.15 18.03 21.27
C SER A 32 12.70 16.57 21.12
N ALA A 33 11.72 16.29 20.26
CA ALA A 33 11.36 14.91 19.92
C ALA A 33 12.48 14.22 19.12
N ASN A 34 13.18 14.97 18.26
CA ASN A 34 14.23 14.45 17.38
C ASN A 34 15.54 14.06 18.10
N GLU A 35 15.84 14.60 19.29
CA GLU A 35 17.06 14.19 20.01
C GLU A 35 16.94 12.80 20.65
N LYS A 36 15.74 12.36 21.03
CA LYS A 36 15.52 11.02 21.60
C LYS A 36 15.51 9.89 20.56
N LEU A 37 15.28 10.21 19.28
CA LEU A 37 15.30 9.25 18.16
C LEU A 37 16.66 9.12 17.47
N ARG A 38 17.64 9.97 17.82
CA ARG A 38 18.92 10.09 17.12
C ARG A 38 20.03 9.17 17.61
N ALA A 39 19.73 8.12 18.37
CA ALA A 39 20.73 7.15 18.75
C ALA A 39 21.01 6.13 17.62
N ILE A 40 21.18 6.59 16.38
CA ILE A 40 21.95 5.81 15.41
C ILE A 40 23.36 5.78 15.95
N LYS A 41 23.92 4.58 16.10
CA LYS A 41 25.27 4.43 16.63
C LYS A 41 26.26 5.27 15.80
N PRO A 42 27.38 5.70 16.40
CA PRO A 42 28.37 6.53 15.70
C PRO A 42 28.91 5.92 14.40
N ASP A 43 28.78 4.61 14.21
CA ASP A 43 29.19 3.89 13.00
C ASP A 43 28.25 4.11 11.80
N GLY A 44 27.11 4.75 12.01
CA GLY A 44 26.14 5.10 10.97
C GLY A 44 25.43 3.89 10.36
N ARG A 45 25.34 2.75 11.06
CA ARG A 45 24.64 1.54 10.56
C ARG A 45 23.29 1.36 11.26
N ILE A 46 22.34 0.73 10.56
CA ILE A 46 21.01 0.38 11.06
C ILE A 46 20.94 -1.12 11.33
N ARG A 47 20.56 -1.51 12.55
CA ARG A 47 20.32 -2.91 12.93
C ARG A 47 18.86 -3.27 12.67
N THR A 48 18.63 -4.21 11.77
CA THR A 48 17.29 -4.65 11.34
C THR A 48 16.93 -6.01 11.91
N ALA A 49 15.67 -6.14 12.35
CA ALA A 49 15.03 -7.42 12.61
C ALA A 49 13.95 -7.68 11.56
N HIS A 50 13.83 -8.93 11.09
CA HIS A 50 12.88 -9.30 10.03
C HIS A 50 11.90 -10.34 10.56
N ILE A 51 10.60 -10.07 10.44
CA ILE A 51 9.50 -10.93 10.88
C ILE A 51 8.75 -11.41 9.64
N GLY A 52 8.77 -12.71 9.39
CA GLY A 52 8.35 -13.32 8.12
C GLY A 52 9.48 -13.23 7.08
N VAL A 53 10.14 -14.35 6.77
CA VAL A 53 11.37 -14.37 5.96
C VAL A 53 11.28 -15.29 4.73
N ALA A 54 10.06 -15.68 4.37
CA ALA A 54 9.75 -16.47 3.17
C ALA A 54 9.03 -15.64 2.11
N ASN A 55 9.01 -16.13 0.86
CA ASN A 55 8.33 -15.50 -0.26
C ASN A 55 8.66 -14.00 -0.36
N MET A 56 7.68 -13.11 -0.16
CA MET A 56 7.89 -11.67 -0.20
C MET A 56 8.85 -11.20 0.90
N GLY A 57 8.75 -11.75 2.12
CA GLY A 57 9.69 -11.47 3.20
C GLY A 57 11.12 -11.89 2.89
N ALA A 58 11.31 -12.92 2.06
CA ALA A 58 12.65 -13.29 1.58
C ALA A 58 13.22 -12.25 0.61
N ALA A 59 12.37 -11.61 -0.20
CA ALA A 59 12.82 -10.53 -1.10
C ALA A 59 13.05 -9.24 -0.31
N ASP A 60 12.16 -8.88 0.62
CA ASP A 60 12.33 -7.74 1.52
C ASP A 60 13.65 -7.84 2.30
N LEU A 61 13.96 -9.03 2.83
CA LEU A 61 15.23 -9.31 3.49
C LEU A 61 16.43 -9.09 2.55
N ASN A 62 16.38 -9.60 1.31
CA ASN A 62 17.48 -9.43 0.36
C ASN A 62 17.66 -7.95 -0.03
N ASP A 63 16.58 -7.23 -0.31
CA ASP A 63 16.63 -5.86 -0.79
C ASP A 63 17.02 -4.88 0.31
N ILE A 64 16.45 -5.02 1.52
CA ILE A 64 16.85 -4.22 2.69
C ILE A 64 18.32 -4.50 3.05
N SER A 65 18.74 -5.77 3.11
CA SER A 65 20.12 -6.11 3.50
C SER A 65 21.17 -5.81 2.42
N SER A 66 20.76 -5.55 1.19
CA SER A 66 21.66 -5.08 0.13
C SER A 66 22.14 -3.64 0.34
N HIS A 67 21.48 -2.87 1.22
CA HIS A 67 21.93 -1.53 1.57
C HIS A 67 23.22 -1.59 2.41
N PRO A 68 24.30 -0.87 2.05
CA PRO A 68 25.62 -1.05 2.66
C PRO A 68 25.67 -0.70 4.15
N GLN A 69 24.70 0.05 4.66
CA GLN A 69 24.60 0.46 6.07
C GLN A 69 23.62 -0.39 6.90
N VAL A 70 23.21 -1.57 6.42
CA VAL A 70 22.32 -2.47 7.17
C VAL A 70 23.08 -3.63 7.81
N ASP A 71 22.79 -3.89 9.08
CA ASP A 71 23.13 -5.12 9.77
C ASP A 71 21.85 -5.90 10.10
N VAL A 72 21.71 -7.11 9.56
CA VAL A 72 20.61 -8.00 9.95
C VAL A 72 20.97 -8.68 11.26
N VAL A 73 20.32 -8.29 12.35
CA VAL A 73 20.63 -8.76 13.71
C VAL A 73 19.67 -9.83 14.21
N ALA A 74 18.45 -9.90 13.68
CA ALA A 74 17.48 -10.90 14.05
C ALA A 74 16.59 -11.35 12.87
N LEU A 75 16.25 -12.64 12.86
CA LEU A 75 15.32 -13.26 11.93
C LEU A 75 14.23 -13.97 12.74
N CYS A 76 12.97 -13.73 12.39
CA CYS A 76 11.82 -14.31 13.06
C CYS A 76 10.85 -14.92 12.05
N ASP A 77 10.54 -16.20 12.19
CA ASP A 77 9.53 -16.90 11.38
C ASP A 77 9.00 -18.09 12.16
N VAL A 78 7.71 -18.38 12.02
CA VAL A 78 7.05 -19.49 12.71
C VAL A 78 7.39 -20.85 12.08
N ASP A 79 8.00 -20.86 10.90
CA ASP A 79 8.46 -22.06 10.19
C ASP A 79 9.99 -22.18 10.21
N ALA A 80 10.49 -23.29 10.75
CA ALA A 80 11.92 -23.57 10.91
C ALA A 80 12.68 -23.69 9.57
N ILE A 81 12.02 -24.11 8.48
CA ILE A 81 12.62 -24.21 7.15
C ILE A 81 12.90 -22.81 6.60
N ASN A 82 11.97 -21.88 6.81
CA ASN A 82 12.11 -20.48 6.40
C ASN A 82 13.27 -19.82 7.18
N LEU A 83 13.30 -19.99 8.50
CA LEU A 83 14.40 -19.52 9.34
C LEU A 83 15.75 -20.09 8.89
N SER A 84 15.84 -21.40 8.66
CA SER A 84 17.08 -22.06 8.21
C SER A 84 17.58 -21.48 6.88
N THR A 85 16.66 -21.22 5.95
CA THR A 85 16.98 -20.64 4.65
C THR A 85 17.51 -19.20 4.78
N ALA A 86 16.82 -18.35 5.55
CA ALA A 86 17.26 -16.98 5.78
C ALA A 86 18.58 -16.92 6.57
N ARG A 87 18.76 -17.80 7.55
CA ARG A 87 19.96 -17.90 8.40
C ARG A 87 21.22 -18.23 7.60
N LYS A 88 21.12 -19.04 6.54
CA LYS A 88 22.25 -19.32 5.64
C LYS A 88 22.79 -18.05 4.97
N LYS A 89 21.91 -17.09 4.64
CA LYS A 89 22.31 -15.79 4.07
C LYS A 89 22.82 -14.82 5.14
N HIS A 90 22.26 -14.88 6.35
CA HIS A 90 22.65 -14.01 7.47
C HIS A 90 23.11 -14.83 8.69
N PRO A 91 24.31 -15.45 8.64
CA PRO A 91 24.81 -16.38 9.66
C PRO A 91 25.19 -15.72 10.99
N LYS A 92 25.03 -14.39 11.14
CA LYS A 92 25.19 -13.67 12.41
C LYS A 92 23.88 -13.26 13.10
N ALA A 93 22.76 -13.13 12.37
CA ALA A 93 21.44 -12.79 12.92
C ALA A 93 20.84 -13.82 13.90
N ARG A 94 20.44 -13.43 15.11
CA ARG A 94 19.77 -14.35 16.05
C ARG A 94 18.42 -14.82 15.49
N VAL A 95 18.04 -16.07 15.73
CA VAL A 95 16.81 -16.66 15.19
C VAL A 95 15.75 -16.81 16.28
N PHE A 96 14.50 -16.52 15.95
CA PHE A 96 13.35 -16.61 16.85
C PHE A 96 12.15 -17.18 16.09
N PHE A 97 11.26 -17.87 16.81
CA PHE A 97 9.96 -18.28 16.25
C PHE A 97 8.86 -17.27 16.59
N ASP A 98 9.00 -16.58 17.72
CA ASP A 98 8.02 -15.63 18.24
C ASP A 98 8.61 -14.22 18.27
N TYR A 99 7.97 -13.29 17.56
CA TYR A 99 8.41 -11.90 17.47
C TYR A 99 8.33 -11.19 18.83
N ARG A 100 7.45 -11.61 19.72
CA ARG A 100 7.26 -11.02 21.06
C ARG A 100 8.50 -11.31 21.89
N VAL A 101 8.94 -12.57 21.89
CA VAL A 101 10.18 -13.01 22.53
C VAL A 101 11.41 -12.33 21.91
N MET A 102 11.45 -12.19 20.58
CA MET A 102 12.53 -11.46 19.91
C MET A 102 12.59 -10.01 20.40
N LEU A 103 11.48 -9.29 20.34
CA LEU A 103 11.39 -7.88 20.72
C LEU A 103 11.68 -7.68 22.22
N ASP A 104 11.29 -8.60 23.09
CA ASP A 104 11.62 -8.55 24.51
C ASP A 104 13.11 -8.77 24.79
N LYS A 105 13.75 -9.70 24.08
CA LYS A 105 15.16 -10.05 24.30
C LYS A 105 16.14 -9.16 23.57
N MET A 106 15.72 -8.45 22.53
CA MET A 106 16.60 -7.74 21.60
C MET A 106 16.19 -6.29 21.34
N ALA A 107 15.26 -5.72 22.11
CA ALA A 107 14.82 -4.33 21.91
C ALA A 107 16.01 -3.36 21.75
N ASP A 108 17.01 -3.41 22.65
CA ASP A 108 18.16 -2.49 22.61
C ASP A 108 19.16 -2.81 21.48
N GLU A 109 19.00 -3.98 20.85
CA GLU A 109 19.81 -4.47 19.75
C GLU A 109 19.21 -4.16 18.36
N ILE A 110 17.98 -3.66 18.30
CA ILE A 110 17.21 -3.42 17.08
C ILE A 110 16.90 -1.93 16.93
N ASP A 111 17.12 -1.39 15.74
CA ASP A 111 16.79 -0.01 15.38
C ASP A 111 15.51 0.06 14.52
N ALA A 112 15.36 -0.90 13.60
CA ALA A 112 14.21 -1.00 12.71
C ALA A 112 13.70 -2.46 12.58
N VAL A 113 12.40 -2.61 12.37
CA VAL A 113 11.73 -3.90 12.16
C VAL A 113 11.10 -3.92 10.77
N VAL A 114 11.30 -5.03 10.05
CA VAL A 114 10.67 -5.32 8.76
C VAL A 114 9.64 -6.43 8.98
N VAL A 115 8.37 -6.16 8.68
CA VAL A 115 7.24 -7.07 8.87
C VAL A 115 6.68 -7.49 7.52
N SER A 116 6.76 -8.78 7.22
CA SER A 116 6.40 -9.38 5.92
C SER A 116 5.64 -10.70 6.09
N THR A 117 4.84 -10.78 7.14
CA THR A 117 4.02 -11.93 7.52
C THR A 117 2.69 -11.96 6.75
N PRO A 118 1.77 -12.90 7.00
CA PRO A 118 0.38 -12.77 6.53
C PRO A 118 -0.35 -11.55 7.14
N ASP A 119 -1.34 -11.01 6.42
CA ASP A 119 -1.98 -9.72 6.71
C ASP A 119 -2.45 -9.58 8.17
N HIS A 120 -3.04 -10.63 8.76
CA HIS A 120 -3.56 -10.62 10.13
C HIS A 120 -2.52 -10.40 11.23
N THR A 121 -1.23 -10.52 10.90
CA THR A 121 -0.13 -10.32 11.86
C THR A 121 0.68 -9.06 11.61
N HIS A 122 0.41 -8.33 10.52
CA HIS A 122 1.10 -7.08 10.18
C HIS A 122 1.02 -6.06 11.32
N ALA A 123 -0.20 -5.72 11.75
CA ALA A 123 -0.41 -4.70 12.76
C ALA A 123 0.03 -5.13 14.17
N PRO A 124 -0.29 -6.33 14.68
CA PRO A 124 0.18 -6.77 15.99
C PRO A 124 1.71 -6.70 16.14
N ALA A 125 2.45 -7.21 15.15
CA ALA A 125 3.92 -7.18 15.17
C ALA A 125 4.47 -5.75 15.05
N SER A 126 3.89 -4.95 14.15
CA SER A 126 4.31 -3.56 13.93
C SER A 126 4.06 -2.67 15.14
N LEU A 127 2.86 -2.72 15.73
CA LEU A 127 2.51 -1.93 16.91
C LEU A 127 3.43 -2.27 18.09
N MET A 128 3.72 -3.55 18.34
CA MET A 128 4.65 -3.96 19.40
C MET A 128 6.08 -3.43 19.16
N ALA A 129 6.54 -3.43 17.91
CA ALA A 129 7.83 -2.84 17.56
C ALA A 129 7.84 -1.31 17.79
N MET A 130 6.77 -0.61 17.39
CA MET A 130 6.62 0.83 17.55
C MET A 130 6.47 1.25 19.03
N GLU A 131 5.81 0.43 19.86
CA GLU A 131 5.76 0.61 21.31
C GLU A 131 7.17 0.66 21.92
N LYS A 132 8.09 -0.18 21.41
CA LYS A 132 9.51 -0.19 21.77
C LYS A 132 10.36 0.83 20.98
N ASN A 133 9.72 1.82 20.35
CA ASN A 133 10.31 2.91 19.58
C ASN A 133 11.16 2.45 18.38
N LYS A 134 10.74 1.40 17.69
CA LYS A 134 11.42 0.92 16.47
C LYS A 134 10.81 1.54 15.23
N HIS A 135 11.65 1.89 14.27
CA HIS A 135 11.18 2.22 12.91
C HIS A 135 10.59 0.97 12.26
N VAL A 136 9.58 1.12 11.41
CA VAL A 136 8.87 -0.03 10.84
C VAL A 136 8.70 0.08 9.34
N TYR A 137 9.19 -0.95 8.64
CA TYR A 137 8.75 -1.27 7.30
C TYR A 137 7.74 -2.41 7.39
N CYS A 138 6.53 -2.25 6.84
CA CYS A 138 5.50 -3.28 6.90
C CYS A 138 4.94 -3.56 5.50
N GLN A 139 4.82 -4.81 5.11
CA GLN A 139 4.23 -5.19 3.83
C GLN A 139 2.78 -4.73 3.69
N LYS A 140 2.34 -4.69 2.43
CA LYS A 140 0.95 -4.40 2.04
C LYS A 140 0.06 -5.65 2.18
N PRO A 141 -1.26 -5.49 2.36
CA PRO A 141 -1.91 -4.28 2.87
C PRO A 141 -1.36 -3.94 4.27
N LEU A 142 -1.38 -2.67 4.68
CA LEU A 142 -0.71 -2.28 5.93
C LEU A 142 -1.24 -3.03 7.14
N THR A 143 -2.55 -3.29 7.16
CA THR A 143 -3.28 -3.90 8.28
C THR A 143 -4.44 -4.76 7.77
N HIS A 144 -5.01 -5.56 8.67
CA HIS A 144 -6.19 -6.40 8.40
C HIS A 144 -7.49 -5.70 8.81
N TYR A 145 -7.44 -4.83 9.82
CA TYR A 145 -8.58 -4.04 10.30
C TYR A 145 -8.36 -2.52 10.13
N VAL A 146 -9.47 -1.77 10.03
CA VAL A 146 -9.43 -0.30 9.89
C VAL A 146 -8.88 0.36 11.16
N SER A 147 -9.30 -0.12 12.33
CA SER A 147 -8.81 0.33 13.64
C SER A 147 -7.28 0.25 13.75
N GLU A 148 -6.69 -0.85 13.28
CA GLU A 148 -5.24 -1.05 13.25
C GLU A 148 -4.53 -0.01 12.37
N SER A 149 -5.05 0.26 11.16
CA SER A 149 -4.46 1.28 10.26
C SER A 149 -4.40 2.64 10.95
N ARG A 150 -5.48 3.03 11.63
CA ARG A 150 -5.53 4.29 12.39
C ARG A 150 -4.58 4.28 13.59
N ALA A 151 -4.49 3.17 14.31
CA ALA A 151 -3.58 3.02 15.45
C ALA A 151 -2.11 3.12 15.04
N MET A 152 -1.72 2.43 13.96
CA MET A 152 -0.35 2.48 13.42
C MET A 152 0.01 3.87 12.92
N LYS A 153 -0.88 4.54 12.18
CA LYS A 153 -0.67 5.94 11.77
C LYS A 153 -0.46 6.84 12.99
N LYS A 154 -1.36 6.77 13.97
CA LYS A 154 -1.30 7.61 15.17
C LYS A 154 0.00 7.39 15.94
N MET A 155 0.37 6.14 16.20
CA MET A 155 1.59 5.82 16.94
C MET A 155 2.85 6.27 16.21
N ALA A 156 2.90 6.14 14.88
CA ALA A 156 4.03 6.62 14.07
C ALA A 156 4.21 8.13 14.23
N GLN A 157 3.10 8.88 14.17
CA GLN A 157 3.09 10.33 14.33
C GLN A 157 3.47 10.76 15.75
N ASP A 158 2.81 10.19 16.78
CA ASP A 158 3.04 10.54 18.18
C ASP A 158 4.50 10.30 18.61
N LYS A 159 5.11 9.24 18.09
CA LYS A 159 6.49 8.85 18.42
C LYS A 159 7.52 9.35 17.42
N GLY A 160 7.14 10.05 16.34
CA GLY A 160 8.06 10.51 15.31
C GLY A 160 8.86 9.40 14.64
N LEU A 161 8.25 8.23 14.43
CA LEU A 161 8.93 7.05 13.88
C LEU A 161 8.97 7.11 12.34
N VAL A 162 10.12 6.79 11.76
CA VAL A 162 10.24 6.50 10.33
C VAL A 162 9.46 5.21 10.04
N THR A 163 8.55 5.29 9.10
CA THR A 163 7.69 4.18 8.68
C THR A 163 7.55 4.13 7.17
N GLN A 164 7.36 2.94 6.61
CA GLN A 164 7.07 2.75 5.19
C GLN A 164 6.24 1.49 4.96
N MET A 165 5.16 1.59 4.20
CA MET A 165 4.45 0.41 3.70
C MET A 165 5.15 -0.15 2.48
N GLY A 166 5.28 -1.48 2.38
CA GLY A 166 5.92 -2.18 1.29
C GLY A 166 5.13 -2.23 0.00
N ILE A 167 4.88 -1.07 -0.59
CA ILE A 167 4.22 -0.90 -1.88
C ILE A 167 5.22 -0.40 -2.92
N GLN A 168 6.12 -1.30 -3.32
CA GLN A 168 7.35 -0.98 -4.06
C GLN A 168 7.09 -0.18 -5.35
N VAL A 169 6.00 -0.51 -6.05
CA VAL A 169 5.57 0.16 -7.29
C VAL A 169 5.39 1.67 -7.13
N HIS A 170 5.07 2.16 -5.94
CA HIS A 170 4.96 3.58 -5.61
C HIS A 170 6.24 4.36 -5.94
N SER A 171 7.39 3.69 -5.81
CA SER A 171 8.70 4.31 -6.03
C SER A 171 9.18 4.24 -7.48
N PHE A 172 8.48 3.52 -8.35
CA PHE A 172 8.91 3.27 -9.73
C PHE A 172 8.64 4.47 -10.64
N TYR A 173 9.47 4.57 -11.69
CA TYR A 173 9.43 5.67 -12.65
C TYR A 173 8.04 5.93 -13.24
N ASP A 174 7.35 4.89 -13.71
CA ASP A 174 6.08 4.98 -14.45
C ASP A 174 4.93 5.51 -13.59
N TYR A 175 4.87 5.10 -12.32
CA TYR A 175 3.86 5.58 -11.38
C TYR A 175 4.12 7.01 -10.92
N LYS A 176 5.38 7.36 -10.63
CA LYS A 176 5.77 8.76 -10.36
C LYS A 176 5.44 9.67 -11.53
N LEU A 177 5.74 9.23 -12.76
CA LEU A 177 5.40 9.96 -13.97
C LEU A 177 3.89 10.14 -14.13
N ALA A 178 3.09 9.08 -13.91
CA ALA A 178 1.64 9.17 -14.02
C ALA A 178 1.05 10.20 -13.03
N THR A 179 1.51 10.19 -11.77
CA THR A 179 1.14 11.20 -10.77
C THR A 179 1.42 12.61 -11.26
N LEU A 180 2.66 12.87 -11.72
CA LEU A 180 3.06 14.20 -12.16
C LEU A 180 2.26 14.69 -13.38
N LEU A 181 2.06 13.83 -14.38
CA LEU A 181 1.29 14.18 -15.58
C LEU A 181 -0.18 14.52 -15.25
N ILE A 182 -0.78 13.78 -14.32
CA ILE A 182 -2.17 14.03 -13.88
C ILE A 182 -2.25 15.35 -13.12
N GLN A 183 -1.32 15.59 -12.19
CA GLN A 183 -1.29 16.82 -11.40
C GLN A 183 -1.01 18.07 -12.25
N ASP A 184 -0.25 17.94 -13.35
CA ASP A 184 -0.07 18.96 -14.38
C ASP A 184 -1.33 19.20 -15.23
N GLY A 185 -2.38 18.40 -15.05
CA GLY A 185 -3.67 18.58 -15.69
C GLY A 185 -3.72 18.12 -17.15
N ILE A 186 -2.87 17.15 -17.53
CA ILE A 186 -2.79 16.63 -18.91
C ILE A 186 -4.14 16.15 -19.46
N ILE A 187 -5.01 15.65 -18.59
CA ILE A 187 -6.40 15.23 -18.87
C ILE A 187 -7.46 16.11 -18.18
N GLY A 188 -7.09 17.25 -17.60
CA GLY A 188 -8.01 18.09 -16.84
C GLY A 188 -8.41 17.48 -15.49
N LYS A 189 -9.54 17.93 -14.94
CA LYS A 189 -10.08 17.39 -13.68
C LYS A 189 -10.62 15.99 -13.90
N VAL A 190 -10.27 15.05 -13.05
CA VAL A 190 -10.72 13.64 -13.14
C VAL A 190 -12.06 13.47 -12.41
N HIS A 191 -13.03 12.81 -13.03
CA HIS A 191 -14.34 12.53 -12.41
C HIS A 191 -14.59 11.03 -12.22
N THR A 192 -13.93 10.17 -12.98
CA THR A 192 -14.04 8.71 -12.84
C THR A 192 -12.67 8.05 -12.92
N VAL A 193 -12.43 7.05 -12.08
CA VAL A 193 -11.32 6.09 -12.22
C VAL A 193 -11.90 4.68 -12.33
N HIS A 194 -11.43 3.93 -13.32
CA HIS A 194 -11.61 2.48 -13.39
C HIS A 194 -10.28 1.80 -13.09
N ALA A 195 -10.27 0.77 -12.24
CA ALA A 195 -9.09 -0.02 -11.93
C ALA A 195 -9.44 -1.50 -11.94
N TRP A 196 -8.56 -2.37 -12.45
CA TRP A 196 -8.86 -3.79 -12.56
C TRP A 196 -7.66 -4.72 -12.39
N SER A 197 -7.96 -5.94 -11.93
CA SER A 197 -7.03 -7.06 -11.88
C SER A 197 -7.74 -8.37 -12.19
N PRO A 198 -7.15 -9.28 -12.98
CA PRO A 198 -7.78 -10.55 -13.32
C PRO A 198 -7.51 -11.63 -12.27
N LYS A 199 -6.68 -11.32 -11.26
CA LYS A 199 -6.33 -12.24 -10.18
C LYS A 199 -7.56 -12.57 -9.35
N SER A 200 -7.53 -13.71 -8.67
CA SER A 200 -8.58 -14.10 -7.74
C SER A 200 -7.98 -14.74 -6.49
N TRP A 201 -7.99 -13.97 -5.42
CA TRP A 201 -7.80 -14.44 -4.05
C TRP A 201 -9.16 -14.57 -3.36
N GLY A 202 -10.15 -15.12 -4.05
CA GLY A 202 -11.40 -15.54 -3.43
C GLY A 202 -11.42 -17.04 -3.13
N TYR A 203 -12.42 -17.44 -2.35
CA TYR A 203 -12.75 -18.83 -2.08
C TYR A 203 -14.25 -18.99 -1.89
N ASN A 204 -14.89 -19.62 -2.89
CA ASN A 204 -16.34 -19.85 -2.89
C ASN A 204 -16.76 -21.19 -2.27
N GLY A 205 -15.80 -22.02 -1.84
CA GLY A 205 -16.08 -23.32 -1.21
C GLY A 205 -16.52 -23.21 0.24
N ALA A 206 -16.81 -24.37 0.84
CA ALA A 206 -17.12 -24.50 2.26
C ALA A 206 -15.85 -24.44 3.12
N GLU A 207 -16.02 -24.10 4.39
CA GLU A 207 -14.98 -24.25 5.42
C GLU A 207 -14.50 -25.72 5.46
N PRO A 208 -13.18 -25.98 5.59
CA PRO A 208 -12.67 -27.33 5.66
C PRO A 208 -13.13 -28.03 6.94
N GLU A 209 -13.53 -29.30 6.82
CA GLU A 209 -13.87 -30.14 7.96
C GLU A 209 -12.65 -30.89 8.52
N GLY A 210 -12.68 -31.14 9.83
CA GLY A 210 -11.68 -31.92 10.56
C GLY A 210 -10.35 -31.18 10.74
N GLU A 211 -9.31 -31.95 11.06
CA GLU A 211 -7.95 -31.45 11.30
C GLU A 211 -6.93 -32.41 10.70
N ASP A 212 -5.78 -31.88 10.28
CA ASP A 212 -4.62 -32.65 9.87
C ASP A 212 -3.47 -32.40 10.86
N PRO A 213 -2.48 -33.30 10.98
CA PRO A 213 -1.30 -33.06 11.81
C PRO A 213 -0.54 -31.80 11.37
N VAL A 214 -0.21 -30.94 12.33
CA VAL A 214 0.66 -29.78 12.10
C VAL A 214 2.07 -30.29 11.73
N PRO A 215 2.68 -29.83 10.62
CA PRO A 215 4.04 -30.19 10.27
C PRO A 215 5.02 -29.78 11.38
N ALA A 216 5.98 -30.64 11.72
CA ALA A 216 6.88 -30.44 12.87
C ALA A 216 7.73 -29.16 12.80
N GLN A 217 7.95 -28.61 11.60
CA GLN A 217 8.67 -27.36 11.40
C GLN A 217 7.84 -26.10 11.67
N LEU A 218 6.51 -26.19 11.73
CA LEU A 218 5.60 -25.06 11.79
C LEU A 218 4.98 -24.94 13.18
N ASP A 219 5.17 -23.80 13.84
CA ASP A 219 4.39 -23.46 15.03
C ASP A 219 3.04 -22.86 14.62
N TRP A 220 2.00 -23.69 14.62
CA TRP A 220 0.67 -23.30 14.19
C TRP A 220 0.02 -22.26 15.12
N ASN A 221 0.25 -22.34 16.43
CA ASN A 221 -0.29 -21.38 17.37
C ASN A 221 0.30 -19.98 17.14
N LEU A 222 1.61 -19.90 16.86
CA LEU A 222 2.24 -18.63 16.49
C LEU A 222 1.81 -18.15 15.10
N TRP A 223 1.57 -19.06 14.14
CA TRP A 223 1.08 -18.69 12.81
C TRP A 223 -0.32 -18.07 12.85
N LEU A 224 -1.23 -18.65 13.64
CA LEU A 224 -2.57 -18.10 13.89
C LEU A 224 -2.48 -16.71 14.53
N GLY A 225 -1.50 -16.49 15.41
CA GLY A 225 -1.26 -15.19 16.03
C GLY A 225 -2.50 -14.69 16.78
N THR A 226 -2.91 -13.46 16.52
CA THR A 226 -4.09 -12.83 17.14
C THR A 226 -5.43 -13.30 16.55
N SER A 227 -5.45 -13.99 15.41
CA SER A 227 -6.69 -14.50 14.80
C SER A 227 -7.30 -15.63 15.61
N ALA A 228 -8.59 -15.90 15.39
CA ALA A 228 -9.32 -16.97 16.06
C ALA A 228 -8.64 -18.34 15.91
N GLU A 229 -8.80 -19.20 16.92
CA GLU A 229 -8.24 -20.55 16.87
C GLU A 229 -8.92 -21.37 15.78
N ARG A 230 -8.11 -22.06 14.98
CA ARG A 230 -8.59 -22.99 13.95
C ARG A 230 -7.72 -24.24 13.92
N PRO A 231 -8.30 -25.42 13.64
CA PRO A 231 -7.51 -26.60 13.36
C PRO A 231 -6.65 -26.40 12.11
N TYR A 232 -5.44 -26.95 12.13
CA TYR A 232 -4.61 -26.99 10.95
C TYR A 232 -5.22 -27.93 9.91
N LYS A 233 -5.13 -27.54 8.64
CA LYS A 233 -5.57 -28.32 7.49
C LYS A 233 -4.56 -28.16 6.37
N GLU A 234 -4.06 -29.28 5.86
CA GLU A 234 -3.00 -29.27 4.85
C GLU A 234 -3.48 -28.60 3.56
N GLY A 235 -2.66 -27.70 3.01
CA GLY A 235 -2.94 -27.00 1.75
C GLY A 235 -3.98 -25.88 1.83
N TYR A 236 -4.63 -25.66 2.98
CA TYR A 236 -5.73 -24.69 3.07
C TYR A 236 -5.32 -23.26 3.43
N TYR A 237 -4.28 -23.10 4.27
CA TYR A 237 -3.92 -21.81 4.85
C TYR A 237 -2.51 -21.36 4.40
N HIS A 238 -1.50 -21.98 4.98
CA HIS A 238 -0.08 -21.75 4.71
C HIS A 238 0.36 -22.49 3.43
N PRO A 239 1.28 -21.95 2.60
CA PRO A 239 1.98 -20.67 2.76
C PRO A 239 1.31 -19.47 2.12
N GLY A 240 0.23 -19.66 1.33
CA GLY A 240 -0.32 -18.59 0.49
C GLY A 240 -1.84 -18.47 0.41
N ASN A 241 -2.59 -19.54 0.67
CA ASN A 241 -4.04 -19.56 0.53
C ASN A 241 -4.77 -18.73 1.61
N TRP A 242 -4.09 -18.38 2.70
CA TRP A 242 -4.56 -17.46 3.73
C TRP A 242 -5.11 -16.13 3.16
N ARG A 243 -4.59 -15.65 2.02
CA ARG A 243 -5.09 -14.44 1.31
C ARG A 243 -6.59 -14.50 1.01
N LYS A 244 -7.11 -15.72 0.83
CA LYS A 244 -8.49 -15.99 0.43
C LYS A 244 -9.47 -15.96 1.60
N LEU A 245 -8.96 -16.02 2.83
CA LEU A 245 -9.72 -16.37 4.01
C LEU A 245 -9.88 -15.15 4.90
N MET A 246 -11.10 -14.97 5.41
CA MET A 246 -11.55 -13.75 6.09
C MET A 246 -10.83 -13.46 7.42
N ASP A 247 -10.20 -14.47 8.02
CA ASP A 247 -9.52 -14.34 9.31
C ASP A 247 -8.03 -13.98 9.17
N TYR A 248 -7.48 -14.05 7.94
CA TYR A 248 -6.03 -14.01 7.71
C TYR A 248 -5.60 -13.03 6.63
N GLY A 249 -6.35 -12.92 5.54
CA GLY A 249 -6.01 -12.08 4.39
C GLY A 249 -7.06 -11.00 4.13
N CYS A 250 -6.89 -10.24 3.06
CA CYS A 250 -7.86 -9.22 2.65
C CYS A 250 -8.40 -9.41 1.21
N GLY A 251 -8.34 -10.65 0.70
CA GLY A 251 -8.81 -11.00 -0.64
C GLY A 251 -8.05 -10.32 -1.77
N THR A 252 -8.61 -10.34 -2.98
CA THR A 252 -7.94 -9.75 -4.16
C THR A 252 -7.77 -8.24 -4.03
N LEU A 253 -8.75 -7.56 -3.43
CA LEU A 253 -8.71 -6.11 -3.23
C LEU A 253 -7.59 -5.72 -2.26
N GLY A 254 -7.39 -6.46 -1.16
CA GLY A 254 -6.27 -6.25 -0.24
C GLY A 254 -4.91 -6.56 -0.87
N ASP A 255 -4.80 -7.68 -1.59
CA ASP A 255 -3.51 -8.13 -2.12
C ASP A 255 -3.08 -7.36 -3.39
N MET A 256 -3.99 -7.16 -4.35
CA MET A 256 -3.70 -6.51 -5.64
C MET A 256 -4.28 -5.10 -5.75
N GLY A 257 -5.45 -4.86 -5.16
CA GLY A 257 -6.10 -3.55 -5.20
C GLY A 257 -5.18 -2.48 -4.64
N VAL A 258 -4.49 -2.73 -3.52
CA VAL A 258 -3.57 -1.75 -2.91
C VAL A 258 -2.48 -1.27 -3.89
N HIS A 259 -1.88 -2.17 -4.70
CA HIS A 259 -0.86 -1.81 -5.69
C HIS A 259 -1.40 -0.93 -6.82
N ILE A 260 -2.64 -1.18 -7.25
CA ILE A 260 -3.25 -0.47 -8.38
C ILE A 260 -3.94 0.82 -7.92
N PHE A 261 -4.47 0.84 -6.69
CA PHE A 261 -5.10 2.01 -6.07
C PHE A 261 -4.08 3.09 -5.74
N ASP A 262 -2.88 2.70 -5.32
CA ASP A 262 -1.85 3.61 -4.84
C ASP A 262 -1.60 4.80 -5.77
N THR A 263 -1.38 4.55 -7.05
CA THR A 263 -1.03 5.64 -7.96
C THR A 263 -2.18 6.58 -8.27
N PRO A 264 -3.39 6.12 -8.65
CA PRO A 264 -4.50 7.06 -8.79
C PRO A 264 -4.87 7.75 -7.47
N TYR A 265 -4.72 7.09 -6.32
CA TYR A 265 -4.95 7.69 -5.00
C TYR A 265 -3.97 8.84 -4.73
N ASN A 266 -2.68 8.62 -4.98
CA ASN A 266 -1.63 9.64 -4.88
C ASN A 266 -1.81 10.76 -5.92
N ALA A 267 -2.00 10.40 -7.19
CA ALA A 267 -2.15 11.33 -8.31
C ALA A 267 -3.32 12.31 -8.14
N LEU A 268 -4.40 11.85 -7.52
CA LEU A 268 -5.61 12.65 -7.31
C LEU A 268 -5.68 13.25 -5.90
N ASN A 269 -4.66 13.04 -5.06
CA ASN A 269 -4.58 13.48 -3.67
C ASN A 269 -5.84 13.10 -2.88
N LEU A 270 -6.25 11.84 -3.00
CA LEU A 270 -7.46 11.34 -2.35
C LEU A 270 -7.25 11.18 -0.84
N ASP A 271 -8.38 11.24 -0.14
CA ASP A 271 -8.51 10.74 1.21
C ASP A 271 -9.46 9.52 1.19
N VAL A 272 -10.06 9.15 2.31
CA VAL A 272 -11.02 8.05 2.39
C VAL A 272 -12.39 8.38 1.74
N PRO A 273 -13.09 7.37 1.20
CA PRO A 273 -14.37 7.55 0.50
C PRO A 273 -15.52 7.90 1.45
N ARG A 274 -16.60 8.48 0.89
CA ARG A 274 -17.87 8.73 1.60
C ARG A 274 -18.81 7.54 1.52
N THR A 275 -18.85 6.88 0.37
CA THR A 275 -19.71 5.71 0.15
C THR A 275 -18.96 4.61 -0.57
N ILE A 276 -19.36 3.38 -0.26
CA ILE A 276 -18.74 2.16 -0.78
C ILE A 276 -19.86 1.15 -1.06
N LYS A 277 -19.84 0.54 -2.24
CA LYS A 277 -20.75 -0.55 -2.62
C LYS A 277 -19.94 -1.66 -3.27
N ASN A 278 -20.08 -2.89 -2.80
CA ASN A 278 -19.50 -4.07 -3.45
C ASN A 278 -20.60 -4.91 -4.11
N GLU A 279 -20.44 -5.19 -5.40
CA GLU A 279 -21.27 -6.12 -6.15
C GLU A 279 -20.51 -7.44 -6.27
N CYS A 280 -20.90 -8.40 -5.42
CA CYS A 280 -20.30 -9.73 -5.31
C CYS A 280 -21.38 -10.76 -4.91
N ARG A 281 -20.98 -12.03 -4.70
CA ARG A 281 -21.86 -13.06 -4.15
C ARG A 281 -22.23 -12.77 -2.69
N GLU A 282 -23.27 -13.47 -2.21
CA GLU A 282 -23.58 -13.52 -0.78
C GLU A 282 -22.40 -14.07 0.06
N PRO A 283 -22.22 -13.58 1.31
CA PRO A 283 -21.20 -14.10 2.21
C PRO A 283 -21.38 -15.59 2.47
N ASN A 284 -20.28 -16.34 2.52
CA ASN A 284 -20.27 -17.75 2.94
C ASN A 284 -19.63 -17.92 4.33
N GLY A 285 -19.37 -16.81 5.04
CA GLY A 285 -18.78 -16.79 6.38
C GLY A 285 -17.29 -17.12 6.47
N TYR A 286 -16.64 -17.54 5.38
CA TYR A 286 -15.29 -18.12 5.46
C TYR A 286 -14.28 -17.51 4.47
N GLY A 287 -14.65 -17.43 3.19
CA GLY A 287 -13.75 -16.96 2.12
C GLY A 287 -14.24 -15.68 1.46
N TYR A 288 -13.31 -14.90 0.92
CA TYR A 288 -13.65 -13.74 0.10
C TYR A 288 -14.31 -14.16 -1.23
N PRO A 289 -15.19 -13.33 -1.81
CA PRO A 289 -15.72 -13.57 -3.16
C PRO A 289 -14.62 -13.56 -4.23
N GLU A 290 -14.74 -14.46 -5.22
CA GLU A 290 -13.77 -14.61 -6.34
C GLU A 290 -13.85 -13.51 -7.40
N ASN A 291 -14.98 -12.79 -7.45
CA ASN A 291 -15.25 -11.68 -8.35
C ASN A 291 -15.92 -10.55 -7.58
N ASN A 292 -15.37 -9.34 -7.73
CA ASN A 292 -15.89 -8.13 -7.10
C ASN A 292 -15.99 -7.00 -8.13
N THR A 293 -17.05 -6.20 -8.01
CA THR A 293 -17.08 -4.83 -8.55
C THR A 293 -17.33 -3.87 -7.39
N VAL A 294 -16.31 -3.11 -7.00
CA VAL A 294 -16.42 -2.18 -5.87
C VAL A 294 -16.48 -0.75 -6.37
N THR A 295 -17.57 -0.06 -6.09
CA THR A 295 -17.76 1.36 -6.42
C THR A 295 -17.58 2.21 -5.17
N TYR A 296 -16.77 3.25 -5.27
CA TYR A 296 -16.56 4.25 -4.23
C TYR A 296 -16.94 5.64 -4.74
N GLU A 297 -17.46 6.48 -3.84
CA GLU A 297 -17.60 7.92 -4.07
C GLU A 297 -16.66 8.67 -3.11
N PHE A 298 -15.68 9.38 -3.65
CA PHE A 298 -14.75 10.19 -2.87
C PHE A 298 -15.16 11.67 -2.85
N PRO A 299 -14.81 12.41 -1.80
CA PRO A 299 -14.80 13.88 -1.84
C PRO A 299 -13.96 14.40 -3.02
N GLY A 300 -14.35 15.55 -3.58
CA GLY A 300 -13.55 16.26 -4.58
C GLY A 300 -12.23 16.80 -4.02
N THR A 301 -11.23 16.93 -4.88
CA THR A 301 -9.89 17.46 -4.60
C THR A 301 -9.53 18.53 -5.63
N GLU A 302 -8.35 19.13 -5.50
CA GLU A 302 -7.83 20.03 -6.53
C GLU A 302 -7.50 19.34 -7.86
N TYR A 303 -7.58 18.00 -7.96
CA TYR A 303 -7.32 17.26 -9.19
C TYR A 303 -8.59 16.60 -9.75
N THR A 304 -9.70 16.63 -9.02
CA THR A 304 -10.94 15.95 -9.38
C THR A 304 -12.13 16.90 -9.61
N GLY A 305 -13.26 16.33 -10.00
CA GLY A 305 -14.56 17.01 -9.99
C GLY A 305 -15.02 17.35 -8.56
N LYS A 306 -16.30 17.73 -8.40
CA LYS A 306 -16.89 17.96 -7.05
C LYS A 306 -16.89 16.69 -6.19
N SER A 307 -16.91 15.54 -6.85
CA SER A 307 -16.67 14.21 -6.31
C SER A 307 -15.90 13.40 -7.34
N LEU A 308 -15.37 12.26 -6.91
CA LEU A 308 -14.73 11.28 -7.78
C LEU A 308 -15.41 9.92 -7.60
N LYS A 309 -15.89 9.35 -8.71
CA LYS A 309 -16.33 7.96 -8.76
C LYS A 309 -15.12 7.06 -9.02
N TRP A 310 -14.94 6.05 -8.19
CA TRP A 310 -13.96 5.00 -8.43
C TRP A 310 -14.64 3.66 -8.60
N ILE A 311 -14.25 2.88 -9.59
CA ILE A 311 -14.73 1.52 -9.79
C ILE A 311 -13.57 0.56 -9.90
N TRP A 312 -13.50 -0.38 -8.96
CA TRP A 312 -12.59 -1.50 -8.96
C TRP A 312 -13.27 -2.76 -9.51
N TYR A 313 -12.52 -3.56 -10.27
CA TYR A 313 -12.97 -4.84 -10.81
C TYR A 313 -11.92 -5.92 -10.51
N ASP A 314 -12.34 -7.04 -9.93
CA ASP A 314 -11.45 -8.20 -9.81
C ASP A 314 -12.07 -9.54 -10.16
N GLY A 315 -11.16 -10.47 -10.44
CA GLY A 315 -11.44 -11.83 -10.85
C GLY A 315 -11.44 -12.05 -12.36
N PRO A 316 -11.60 -13.30 -12.80
CA PRO A 316 -11.36 -13.68 -14.18
C PRO A 316 -12.34 -13.00 -15.15
N GLY A 317 -11.81 -12.44 -16.23
CA GLY A 317 -12.61 -11.76 -17.26
C GLY A 317 -12.95 -10.30 -16.95
N MET A 318 -12.46 -9.74 -15.83
CA MET A 318 -12.58 -8.32 -15.53
C MET A 318 -11.56 -7.47 -16.31
N PRO A 319 -11.89 -6.20 -16.62
CA PRO A 319 -13.15 -5.50 -16.32
C PRO A 319 -14.26 -5.85 -17.34
N PRO A 320 -15.54 -5.58 -17.05
CA PRO A 320 -16.60 -5.73 -18.05
C PRO A 320 -16.44 -4.69 -19.18
N ALA A 321 -17.11 -4.94 -20.31
CA ALA A 321 -17.15 -3.97 -21.41
C ALA A 321 -17.79 -2.65 -20.94
N HIS A 322 -17.10 -1.54 -21.17
CA HIS A 322 -17.54 -0.21 -20.76
C HIS A 322 -17.03 0.85 -21.75
N GLU A 323 -17.82 1.90 -22.01
CA GLU A 323 -17.48 2.95 -22.98
C GLU A 323 -16.16 3.66 -22.63
N ASP A 324 -15.95 3.93 -21.33
CA ASP A 324 -14.73 4.56 -20.81
C ASP A 324 -13.48 3.69 -20.99
N LEU A 325 -13.64 2.40 -21.25
CA LEU A 325 -12.54 1.45 -21.41
C LEU A 325 -12.25 1.08 -22.88
N VAL A 326 -12.99 1.67 -23.84
CA VAL A 326 -12.73 1.44 -25.27
C VAL A 326 -11.44 2.12 -25.69
N LEU A 327 -10.46 1.33 -26.13
CA LEU A 327 -9.17 1.81 -26.62
C LEU A 327 -9.20 2.16 -28.12
N PRO A 328 -8.39 3.12 -28.59
CA PRO A 328 -8.16 3.36 -30.00
C PRO A 328 -7.73 2.07 -30.72
N GLY A 329 -8.34 1.78 -31.88
CA GLY A 329 -8.05 0.59 -32.68
C GLY A 329 -8.83 -0.68 -32.28
N ALA A 330 -9.67 -0.64 -31.24
CA ALA A 330 -10.51 -1.78 -30.87
C ALA A 330 -11.54 -2.10 -31.98
N LYS A 331 -11.50 -3.32 -32.52
CA LYS A 331 -12.55 -3.84 -33.42
C LYS A 331 -13.75 -4.23 -32.56
N SER A 332 -14.86 -3.49 -32.66
CA SER A 332 -16.17 -3.66 -31.99
C SER A 332 -16.15 -4.41 -30.64
N ALA A 333 -16.29 -3.68 -29.52
CA ALA A 333 -16.46 -4.18 -28.14
C ALA A 333 -16.01 -5.64 -27.95
N ALA A 334 -14.72 -5.91 -28.20
CA ALA A 334 -14.20 -7.26 -28.17
C ALA A 334 -14.45 -7.78 -26.75
N LYS A 335 -15.25 -8.84 -26.64
CA LYS A 335 -15.40 -9.62 -25.41
C LYS A 335 -13.98 -9.85 -24.88
N ASN A 336 -13.68 -9.35 -23.68
CA ASN A 336 -12.42 -9.65 -23.02
C ASN A 336 -12.26 -11.17 -23.06
N LYS A 337 -11.23 -11.65 -23.76
CA LYS A 337 -10.91 -13.09 -23.76
C LYS A 337 -10.75 -13.46 -22.29
N LYS A 338 -11.44 -14.52 -21.84
CA LYS A 338 -11.22 -15.10 -20.51
C LYS A 338 -9.73 -15.37 -20.38
N SER A 339 -8.98 -14.49 -19.72
CA SER A 339 -7.67 -14.85 -19.20
C SER A 339 -7.93 -15.84 -18.09
N ALA A 340 -7.25 -16.98 -18.11
CA ALA A 340 -7.30 -17.90 -16.98
C ALA A 340 -6.89 -17.12 -15.71
N ALA A 341 -7.60 -17.35 -14.60
CA ALA A 341 -7.22 -16.80 -13.31
C ALA A 341 -5.78 -17.25 -13.01
N LYS A 342 -4.82 -16.32 -13.00
CA LYS A 342 -3.47 -16.61 -12.52
C LYS A 342 -3.48 -16.41 -11.01
N THR A 343 -3.14 -17.46 -10.26
CA THR A 343 -2.90 -17.41 -8.80
C THR A 343 -1.45 -17.08 -8.47
N ASP A 344 -0.64 -16.72 -9.48
CA ASP A 344 0.77 -16.40 -9.31
C ASP A 344 0.96 -15.06 -8.57
N ILE A 345 2.01 -15.02 -7.74
CA ILE A 345 2.44 -13.88 -6.92
C ILE A 345 3.06 -12.78 -7.82
N SER A 346 3.43 -13.11 -9.06
CA SER A 346 4.02 -12.15 -10.02
C SER A 346 3.18 -10.88 -10.23
N LEU A 347 3.85 -9.73 -10.26
CA LEU A 347 3.26 -8.43 -10.61
C LEU A 347 3.24 -8.15 -12.11
N ASP A 348 3.95 -8.95 -12.93
CA ASP A 348 4.07 -8.72 -14.37
C ASP A 348 2.84 -9.26 -15.13
N ALA A 349 2.19 -8.37 -15.87
CA ALA A 349 1.02 -8.65 -16.70
C ALA A 349 1.34 -8.83 -18.20
N GLY A 350 2.59 -8.60 -18.61
CA GLY A 350 2.96 -8.53 -20.02
C GLY A 350 2.39 -7.30 -20.75
N VAL A 351 2.75 -7.19 -22.04
CA VAL A 351 2.34 -6.07 -22.91
C VAL A 351 1.08 -6.46 -23.70
N ALA A 352 0.03 -5.66 -23.60
CA ALA A 352 -1.21 -5.88 -24.34
C ALA A 352 -1.05 -5.63 -25.86
N ALA A 353 -1.82 -6.38 -26.66
CA ALA A 353 -1.93 -6.12 -28.09
C ALA A 353 -2.68 -4.80 -28.37
N GLU A 354 -2.52 -4.27 -29.58
CA GLU A 354 -3.20 -3.04 -29.99
C GLU A 354 -4.73 -3.16 -29.86
N GLY A 355 -5.37 -2.12 -29.32
CA GLY A 355 -6.81 -2.08 -29.09
C GLY A 355 -7.31 -2.97 -27.94
N GLN A 356 -6.42 -3.61 -27.18
CA GLN A 356 -6.78 -4.44 -26.01
C GLN A 356 -6.31 -3.80 -24.71
N LEU A 357 -7.13 -3.92 -23.65
CA LEU A 357 -6.74 -3.51 -22.32
C LEU A 357 -5.56 -4.37 -21.82
N PRO A 358 -4.63 -3.81 -21.02
CA PRO A 358 -3.70 -4.62 -20.24
C PRO A 358 -4.44 -5.55 -19.27
N GLU A 359 -3.83 -6.67 -18.90
CA GLU A 359 -4.44 -7.65 -17.99
C GLU A 359 -4.87 -6.97 -16.68
N GLN A 360 -4.10 -5.99 -16.20
CA GLN A 360 -4.31 -5.21 -14.98
C GLN A 360 -3.87 -3.75 -15.23
N GLY A 361 -4.55 -2.80 -14.60
CA GLY A 361 -4.23 -1.38 -14.75
C GLY A 361 -5.34 -0.46 -14.27
N ALA A 362 -5.20 0.82 -14.59
CA ALA A 362 -6.17 1.87 -14.31
C ALA A 362 -6.44 2.76 -15.53
N MET A 363 -7.66 3.28 -15.62
CA MET A 363 -8.09 4.29 -16.58
C MET A 363 -8.66 5.49 -15.84
N PHE A 364 -8.09 6.66 -16.11
CA PHE A 364 -8.53 7.95 -15.56
C PHE A 364 -9.39 8.67 -16.59
N ILE A 365 -10.59 9.13 -16.20
CA ILE A 365 -11.52 9.87 -17.06
C ILE A 365 -11.56 11.32 -16.60
N GLY A 366 -11.00 12.21 -17.42
CA GLY A 366 -10.90 13.63 -17.14
C GLY A 366 -11.56 14.52 -18.19
N THR A 367 -11.77 15.79 -17.83
CA THR A 367 -12.48 16.76 -18.67
C THR A 367 -11.79 17.08 -20.00
N LYS A 368 -10.50 16.75 -20.16
CA LYS A 368 -9.72 16.96 -21.40
C LYS A 368 -9.30 15.65 -22.10
N GLY A 369 -9.71 14.49 -21.59
CA GLY A 369 -9.35 13.20 -22.16
C GLY A 369 -9.23 12.10 -21.12
N ARG A 370 -8.67 10.96 -21.53
CA ARG A 370 -8.44 9.80 -20.67
C ARG A 370 -6.96 9.45 -20.60
N LEU A 371 -6.52 8.88 -19.49
CA LEU A 371 -5.17 8.35 -19.34
C LEU A 371 -5.26 6.88 -18.95
N LEU A 372 -4.70 5.99 -19.79
CA LEU A 372 -4.54 4.58 -19.48
C LEU A 372 -3.18 4.39 -18.79
N LEU A 373 -3.17 3.80 -17.61
CA LEU A 373 -1.98 3.38 -16.88
C LEU A 373 -1.99 1.86 -16.74
N PRO A 374 -1.27 1.11 -17.58
CA PRO A 374 -1.10 -0.33 -17.37
C PRO A 374 -0.38 -0.60 -16.05
N HIS A 375 -0.74 -1.68 -15.35
CA HIS A 375 -0.03 -2.06 -14.12
C HIS A 375 1.33 -2.65 -14.50
N PHE A 376 2.39 -2.08 -13.91
CA PHE A 376 3.78 -2.53 -13.90
C PHE A 376 4.60 -2.20 -15.18
N MET A 377 5.57 -1.29 -15.03
CA MET A 377 6.67 -1.00 -15.96
C MET A 377 6.25 -0.61 -17.38
N GLN A 378 5.13 0.08 -17.51
CA GLN A 378 4.60 0.55 -18.79
C GLN A 378 4.21 2.02 -18.68
N LEU A 379 4.57 2.80 -19.71
CA LEU A 379 4.30 4.23 -19.71
C LEU A 379 2.79 4.51 -19.81
N PRO A 380 2.29 5.57 -19.14
CA PRO A 380 0.91 5.99 -19.30
C PRO A 380 0.62 6.42 -20.75
N ARG A 381 -0.60 6.17 -21.22
CA ARG A 381 -1.04 6.44 -22.60
C ARG A 381 -2.24 7.37 -22.59
N LYS A 382 -2.08 8.56 -23.17
CA LYS A 382 -3.15 9.55 -23.29
C LYS A 382 -4.07 9.26 -24.47
N ILE A 383 -5.38 9.39 -24.25
CA ILE A 383 -6.42 9.19 -25.26
C ILE A 383 -7.33 10.42 -25.30
N VAL A 384 -7.50 11.02 -26.47
CA VAL A 384 -8.40 12.16 -26.71
C VAL A 384 -9.26 11.85 -27.93
N ARG A 385 -10.58 11.96 -27.79
CA ARG A 385 -11.56 11.72 -28.88
C ARG A 385 -11.29 10.40 -29.64
N GLY A 386 -11.04 9.32 -28.90
CA GLY A 386 -10.82 7.99 -29.46
C GLY A 386 -9.45 7.76 -30.13
N LYS A 387 -8.48 8.66 -29.96
CA LYS A 387 -7.13 8.54 -30.55
C LYS A 387 -6.04 8.64 -29.49
N TYR A 388 -4.96 7.88 -29.65
CA TYR A 388 -3.75 8.07 -28.85
C TYR A 388 -3.10 9.43 -29.18
N VAL A 389 -2.56 10.07 -28.15
CA VAL A 389 -1.86 11.36 -28.27
C VAL A 389 -0.43 11.17 -27.80
N ASP A 390 0.53 11.71 -28.56
CA ASP A 390 1.93 11.76 -28.14
C ASP A 390 2.10 12.70 -26.95
N ILE A 391 2.71 12.18 -25.89
CA ILE A 391 2.97 12.89 -24.62
C ILE A 391 4.47 13.04 -24.34
N SER A 392 5.34 12.75 -25.30
CA SER A 392 6.80 12.79 -25.11
C SER A 392 7.28 14.16 -24.59
N LYS A 393 6.68 15.25 -25.08
CA LYS A 393 6.96 16.61 -24.60
C LYS A 393 6.47 16.88 -23.18
N ASP A 394 5.38 16.25 -22.76
CA ASP A 394 4.87 16.38 -21.40
C ASP A 394 5.75 15.59 -20.41
N ILE A 395 6.17 14.38 -20.80
CA ILE A 395 7.12 13.57 -20.02
C ILE A 395 8.44 14.33 -19.81
N ALA A 396 8.99 14.92 -20.86
CA ALA A 396 10.26 15.63 -20.80
C ALA A 396 10.27 16.83 -19.83
N LYS A 397 9.11 17.40 -19.46
CA LYS A 397 9.03 18.54 -18.51
C LYS A 397 9.41 18.14 -17.08
N HIS A 398 9.22 16.89 -16.71
CA HIS A 398 9.36 16.44 -15.32
C HIS A 398 10.78 16.01 -14.94
N ASN A 399 11.72 15.95 -15.90
CA ASN A 399 13.14 15.64 -15.67
C ASN A 399 13.38 14.38 -14.81
N LEU A 400 12.57 13.34 -14.99
CA LEU A 400 12.70 12.08 -14.23
C LEU A 400 13.86 11.18 -14.71
N GLY A 401 14.61 11.60 -15.74
CA GLY A 401 15.58 10.79 -16.44
C GLY A 401 14.93 9.88 -17.49
N GLU A 402 15.70 8.91 -17.98
CA GLU A 402 15.20 7.93 -18.95
C GLU A 402 14.22 6.94 -18.31
N PRO A 403 13.15 6.53 -19.00
CA PRO A 403 12.23 5.52 -18.50
C PRO A 403 12.96 4.21 -18.11
N VAL A 404 12.78 3.79 -16.86
CA VAL A 404 13.34 2.53 -16.35
C VAL A 404 12.27 1.45 -16.33
N ARG A 405 12.56 0.29 -16.93
CA ARG A 405 11.69 -0.89 -16.95
C ARG A 405 12.43 -2.13 -16.45
N ASN A 406 13.02 -2.02 -15.27
CA ASN A 406 13.81 -3.10 -14.68
C ASN A 406 13.55 -3.17 -13.17
N TYR A 407 12.93 -4.27 -12.74
CA TYR A 407 12.58 -4.48 -11.34
C TYR A 407 13.81 -4.55 -10.44
N ASN A 408 14.89 -5.18 -10.88
CA ASN A 408 16.10 -5.34 -10.08
C ASN A 408 16.78 -4.00 -9.78
N SER A 409 16.60 -2.99 -10.63
CA SER A 409 17.12 -1.64 -10.38
C SER A 409 16.13 -0.73 -9.64
N GLU A 410 14.82 -0.93 -9.85
CA GLU A 410 13.79 -0.07 -9.24
C GLU A 410 13.37 -0.55 -7.85
N GLY A 411 13.23 -1.86 -7.65
CA GLY A 411 12.81 -2.50 -6.40
C GLY A 411 13.60 -2.02 -5.19
N PRO A 412 14.95 -2.16 -5.20
CA PRO A 412 15.80 -1.74 -4.08
C PRO A 412 15.62 -0.27 -3.67
N LYS A 413 15.19 0.63 -4.58
CA LYS A 413 15.02 2.05 -4.25
C LYS A 413 14.01 2.27 -3.14
N HIS A 414 12.92 1.51 -3.13
CA HIS A 414 11.89 1.66 -2.10
C HIS A 414 12.40 1.19 -0.72
N TYR A 415 13.11 0.08 -0.69
CA TYR A 415 13.71 -0.48 0.53
C TYR A 415 14.87 0.37 1.05
N HIS A 416 15.76 0.82 0.17
CA HIS A 416 16.90 1.67 0.52
C HIS A 416 16.43 3.02 1.04
N GLN A 417 15.37 3.60 0.45
CA GLN A 417 14.75 4.82 0.96
C GLN A 417 14.28 4.69 2.42
N PHE A 418 13.74 3.53 2.84
CA PHE A 418 13.38 3.32 4.24
C PHE A 418 14.62 3.42 5.14
N ILE A 419 15.72 2.78 4.74
CA ILE A 419 16.98 2.81 5.49
C ILE A 419 17.59 4.21 5.51
N ASP A 420 17.64 4.89 4.37
CA ASP A 420 18.13 6.26 4.28
C ASP A 420 17.27 7.23 5.11
N ALA A 421 15.95 7.03 5.15
CA ALA A 421 15.07 7.81 6.01
C ALA A 421 15.33 7.55 7.49
N CYS A 422 15.55 6.28 7.90
CA CYS A 422 15.97 5.95 9.26
C CYS A 422 17.29 6.64 9.61
N LEU A 423 18.22 6.71 8.64
CA LEU A 423 19.51 7.42 8.74
C LEU A 423 19.40 8.95 8.69
N GLY A 424 18.21 9.51 8.51
CA GLY A 424 17.98 10.95 8.38
C GLY A 424 18.47 11.56 7.07
N LYS A 425 18.71 10.74 6.04
CA LYS A 425 19.21 11.13 4.71
C LYS A 425 18.11 11.33 3.68
N ASP A 426 16.94 10.73 3.89
CA ASP A 426 15.79 10.83 2.99
C ASP A 426 14.45 10.87 3.77
N LYS A 427 13.33 10.88 3.04
CA LYS A 427 11.98 10.68 3.57
C LYS A 427 11.30 9.54 2.81
N CYS A 428 10.60 8.68 3.54
CA CYS A 428 9.80 7.62 2.92
C CYS A 428 8.68 8.22 2.07
N THR A 429 8.40 7.59 0.92
CA THR A 429 7.36 8.03 -0.02
C THR A 429 6.00 7.43 0.30
N ALA A 430 5.95 6.25 0.92
CA ALA A 430 4.73 5.63 1.43
C ALA A 430 4.74 5.49 2.97
N PRO A 431 4.88 6.57 3.75
CA PRO A 431 4.85 6.50 5.21
C PRO A 431 3.46 6.11 5.73
N PHE A 432 3.35 5.67 6.99
CA PHE A 432 2.06 5.21 7.54
C PHE A 432 0.97 6.29 7.54
N GLU A 433 1.31 7.58 7.54
CA GLU A 433 0.35 8.67 7.35
C GLU A 433 -0.40 8.60 6.00
N TYR A 434 0.32 8.20 4.96
CA TYR A 434 -0.24 7.95 3.64
C TYR A 434 -0.86 6.56 3.57
N ALA A 435 -0.06 5.54 3.91
CA ALA A 435 -0.42 4.14 3.71
C ALA A 435 -1.63 3.69 4.53
N ALA A 436 -1.85 4.24 5.73
CA ALA A 436 -3.03 3.92 6.53
C ALA A 436 -4.33 4.42 5.90
N ARG A 437 -4.32 5.57 5.20
CA ARG A 437 -5.53 6.10 4.55
C ARG A 437 -5.88 5.31 3.28
N LEU A 438 -4.84 4.93 2.53
CA LEU A 438 -4.96 4.03 1.39
C LEU A 438 -5.48 2.64 1.83
N THR A 439 -4.90 2.08 2.89
CA THR A 439 -5.31 0.77 3.43
C THR A 439 -6.72 0.84 4.01
N GLU A 440 -7.08 1.89 4.74
CA GLU A 440 -8.46 2.10 5.21
C GLU A 440 -9.44 2.07 4.03
N THR A 441 -9.17 2.80 2.95
CA THR A 441 -10.01 2.79 1.74
C THR A 441 -10.22 1.37 1.18
N ILE A 442 -9.14 0.59 1.10
CA ILE A 442 -9.17 -0.80 0.63
C ILE A 442 -10.02 -1.66 1.57
N LEU A 443 -9.79 -1.56 2.88
CA LEU A 443 -10.51 -2.35 3.88
C LEU A 443 -12.01 -2.01 3.93
N LEU A 444 -12.41 -0.76 3.68
CA LEU A 444 -13.83 -0.42 3.55
C LEU A 444 -14.50 -1.16 2.38
N GLY A 445 -13.78 -1.35 1.27
CA GLY A 445 -14.25 -2.19 0.15
C GLY A 445 -14.32 -3.67 0.48
N VAL A 446 -13.35 -4.17 1.28
CA VAL A 446 -13.35 -5.54 1.80
C VAL A 446 -14.57 -5.76 2.70
N ILE A 447 -14.86 -4.82 3.62
CA ILE A 447 -16.03 -4.86 4.50
C ILE A 447 -17.33 -4.78 3.69
N ALA A 448 -17.41 -3.93 2.67
CA ALA A 448 -18.59 -3.85 1.80
C ALA A 448 -18.90 -5.19 1.10
N GLY A 449 -17.91 -6.06 0.88
CA GLY A 449 -18.13 -7.43 0.37
C GLY A 449 -18.93 -8.33 1.31
N ARG A 450 -19.16 -7.92 2.55
CA ARG A 450 -20.06 -8.59 3.51
C ARG A 450 -21.53 -8.16 3.35
N PHE A 451 -21.77 -7.08 2.62
CA PHE A 451 -23.08 -6.47 2.40
C PHE A 451 -23.32 -6.28 0.89
N PRO A 452 -23.41 -7.39 0.13
CA PRO A 452 -23.43 -7.34 -1.33
C PRO A 452 -24.59 -6.47 -1.84
N ASN A 453 -24.29 -5.62 -2.81
CA ASN A 453 -25.22 -4.68 -3.44
C ASN A 453 -25.78 -3.56 -2.54
N GLN A 454 -25.42 -3.52 -1.25
CA GLN A 454 -25.74 -2.42 -0.35
C GLN A 454 -24.70 -1.30 -0.48
N THR A 455 -25.16 -0.05 -0.45
CA THR A 455 -24.27 1.11 -0.35
C THR A 455 -24.07 1.43 1.12
N LEU A 456 -22.83 1.36 1.60
CA LEU A 456 -22.41 1.74 2.94
C LEU A 456 -21.94 3.19 2.95
N HIS A 457 -22.16 3.91 4.05
CA HIS A 457 -21.83 5.32 4.23
C HIS A 457 -20.80 5.49 5.34
N TRP A 458 -19.60 5.96 4.98
CA TRP A 458 -18.46 6.11 5.89
C TRP A 458 -18.33 7.54 6.42
N ASP A 459 -18.27 7.67 7.76
CA ASP A 459 -17.91 8.89 8.47
C ASP A 459 -16.43 8.78 8.89
N SER A 460 -15.55 9.40 8.11
CA SER A 460 -14.11 9.32 8.31
C SER A 460 -13.63 9.97 9.60
N GLU A 461 -14.28 11.05 10.04
CA GLU A 461 -13.96 11.74 11.29
C GLU A 461 -14.26 10.83 12.49
N LYS A 462 -15.40 10.15 12.46
CA LYS A 462 -15.82 9.25 13.54
C LYS A 462 -15.34 7.81 13.42
N ALA A 463 -14.68 7.45 12.32
CA ALA A 463 -14.22 6.09 12.07
C ALA A 463 -15.35 5.05 12.03
N ARG A 464 -16.52 5.37 11.47
CA ARG A 464 -17.67 4.45 11.51
C ARG A 464 -18.57 4.55 10.28
N PHE A 465 -19.25 3.44 9.98
CA PHE A 465 -20.35 3.41 9.05
C PHE A 465 -21.64 3.93 9.70
N ALA A 466 -22.54 4.48 8.87
CA ALA A 466 -23.92 4.74 9.29
C ALA A 466 -24.73 3.45 9.48
N GLU A 467 -24.36 2.40 8.74
CA GLU A 467 -24.91 1.06 8.87
C GLU A 467 -24.27 0.36 10.08
N GLU A 468 -24.98 0.36 11.22
CA GLU A 468 -24.44 -0.13 12.50
C GLU A 468 -23.89 -1.56 12.44
N GLU A 469 -24.52 -2.45 11.66
CA GLU A 469 -24.05 -3.83 11.48
C GLU A 469 -22.67 -3.91 10.83
N ALA A 470 -22.28 -2.95 9.99
CA ALA A 470 -20.97 -2.95 9.35
C ALA A 470 -19.83 -2.60 10.33
N ASN A 471 -20.15 -1.89 11.42
CA ASN A 471 -19.16 -1.43 12.40
C ASN A 471 -18.47 -2.58 13.16
N GLN A 472 -19.11 -3.76 13.25
CA GLN A 472 -18.52 -4.94 13.89
C GLN A 472 -17.27 -5.48 13.17
N TYR A 473 -17.03 -5.07 11.92
CA TYR A 473 -15.90 -5.53 11.11
C TYR A 473 -14.74 -4.52 11.05
N LEU A 474 -14.82 -3.42 11.79
CA LEU A 474 -13.77 -2.38 11.83
C LEU A 474 -12.59 -2.76 12.72
N GLU A 475 -12.79 -3.72 13.61
CA GLU A 475 -11.81 -4.25 14.56
C GLU A 475 -11.96 -5.77 14.67
N GLY A 476 -10.92 -6.41 15.20
CA GLY A 476 -10.92 -7.85 15.46
C GLY A 476 -10.74 -8.15 16.95
N GLU A 477 -11.33 -9.25 17.40
CA GLU A 477 -11.07 -9.78 18.73
C GLU A 477 -9.73 -10.51 18.75
N TYR A 478 -8.71 -9.89 19.35
CA TYR A 478 -7.41 -10.52 19.50
C TYR A 478 -7.44 -11.59 20.59
N ARG A 479 -7.20 -12.84 20.20
CA ARG A 479 -6.95 -13.89 21.20
C ARG A 479 -5.58 -13.70 21.85
N LYS A 480 -5.43 -14.28 23.04
CA LYS A 480 -4.12 -14.50 23.66
C LYS A 480 -3.54 -15.80 23.14
N PHE A 481 -2.24 -15.82 22.87
CA PHE A 481 -1.56 -16.97 22.25
C PHE A 481 -0.13 -17.10 22.72
#